data_AF-A0AAU8JK03-F1
#
_entry.id   AF-A0AAU8JK03-F1
#
_cell.length_a   1.000
_cell.length_b   1.000
_cell.length_c   1.000
_cell.angle_alpha   90.00
_cell.angle_beta   90.00
_cell.angle_gamma   90.00
#
_symmetry.space_group_name_H-M   'P 1'
#
loop_
_entity.id
_entity.type
_entity.pdbx_description
1 polymer ?
#
loop_
_entity_poly.entity_id
_entity_poly.type
_entity_poly.pdbx_seq_one_letter_code
_entity_poly.pdbx_strand_id
1 'polypeptide(L)'
;MINFRDISQHKQIKAELKRLANVDGLTQVANQRRFDECLQNELRRCMREKHPLSLILCHVDSFKAYNDTYGHQAGDKRRKSPKLLLRV
;
A
#
# COMPACT_ATOMS: atom_id res chain seq x y z
N MET A 1 11.44 13.50 39.92
CA MET A 1 11.88 14.01 38.60
C MET A 1 11.08 13.28 37.53
N ILE A 2 10.01 13.88 37.00
CA ILE A 2 9.18 13.24 35.96
C ILE A 2 9.92 13.41 34.64
N ASN A 3 10.36 12.29 34.04
CA ASN A 3 11.10 12.29 32.79
C ASN A 3 10.12 12.58 31.65
N PHE A 4 10.04 13.84 31.22
CA PHE A 4 9.22 14.26 30.08
C PHE A 4 9.89 13.77 28.79
N ARG A 5 9.83 12.46 28.52
CA ARG A 5 10.22 11.91 27.22
C ARG A 5 9.36 12.57 26.17
N ASP A 6 10.00 13.20 25.18
CA ASP A 6 9.36 13.90 24.08
C ASP A 6 8.38 12.97 23.34
N ILE A 7 7.10 13.06 23.69
CA ILE A 7 6.01 12.26 23.12
C ILE A 7 5.89 12.53 21.62
N SER A 8 6.32 13.71 21.15
CA SER A 8 6.24 14.13 19.75
C SER A 8 7.23 13.35 18.89
N GLN A 9 8.49 13.21 19.32
CA GLN A 9 9.47 12.38 18.60
C GLN A 9 9.03 10.91 18.53
N HIS A 10 8.54 10.35 19.64
CA HIS A 10 8.05 8.97 19.67
C HIS A 10 6.86 8.75 18.73
N LYS A 11 5.96 9.74 18.61
CA LYS A 11 4.83 9.69 17.68
C LYS A 11 5.29 9.76 16.23
N GLN A 12 6.25 10.62 15.91
CA GLN A 12 6.80 10.75 14.55
C GLN A 12 7.50 9.48 14.09
N ILE A 13 8.37 8.90 14.92
CA ILE A 13 9.06 7.64 14.62
C ILE A 13 8.06 6.51 14.41
N LYS A 14 7.03 6.42 15.26
CA LYS A 14 5.96 5.41 15.09
C LYS A 14 5.17 5.63 13.80
N ALA A 15 4.88 6.87 13.43
CA ALA A 15 4.17 7.19 12.20
C ALA A 15 5.00 6.80 10.97
N GLU A 16 6.30 7.10 10.97
CA GLU A 16 7.19 6.75 9.87
C GLU A 16 7.40 5.24 9.77
N LEU A 17 7.59 4.56 10.90
CA LEU A 17 7.68 3.10 10.92
C LEU A 17 6.40 2.46 10.37
N LYS A 18 5.24 3.01 10.73
CA LYS A 18 3.94 2.56 10.21
C LYS A 18 3.83 2.84 8.71
N ARG A 19 4.36 3.95 8.21
CA ARG A 19 4.40 4.25 6.77
C ARG A 19 5.26 3.24 6.03
N LEU A 20 6.51 3.05 6.47
CA LEU A 20 7.46 2.10 5.88
C LEU A 20 6.94 0.66 5.88
N ALA A 21 6.23 0.25 6.94
CA ALA A 21 5.64 -1.08 7.03
C ALA A 21 4.45 -1.31 6.08
N ASN A 22 3.79 -0.24 5.62
CA ASN A 22 2.54 -0.31 4.85
C ASN A 22 2.66 0.13 3.40
N VAL A 23 3.79 0.73 3.00
CA VAL A 23 4.00 1.31 1.67
C VAL A 23 5.05 0.50 0.91
N ASP A 24 4.78 0.14 -0.34
CA ASP A 24 5.75 -0.47 -1.24
C ASP A 24 6.82 0.55 -1.62
N GLY A 25 8.09 0.22 -1.37
CA GLY A 25 9.21 1.14 -1.54
C GLY A 25 9.42 1.63 -2.98
N LEU A 26 9.01 0.87 -3.98
CA LEU A 26 9.20 1.26 -5.38
C LEU A 26 8.03 2.07 -5.93
N THR A 27 6.79 1.65 -5.64
CA THR A 27 5.58 2.26 -6.21
C THR A 27 4.98 3.35 -5.33
N GLN A 28 5.39 3.42 -4.07
CA GLN A 28 4.85 4.33 -3.03
C GLN A 28 3.33 4.16 -2.78
N VAL A 29 2.72 3.06 -3.26
CA VAL A 29 1.34 2.68 -2.91
C VAL A 29 1.32 1.72 -1.73
N ALA A 30 0.13 1.44 -1.19
CA ALA A 30 -0.02 0.42 -0.15
C ALA A 30 0.55 -0.92 -0.62
N ASN A 31 1.34 -1.56 0.24
CA ASN A 31 1.85 -2.90 -0.06
C ASN A 31 0.75 -3.96 0.06
N GLN A 32 1.05 -5.18 -0.40
CA GLN A 32 0.08 -6.28 -0.41
C GLN A 32 -0.47 -6.60 0.98
N ARG A 33 0.38 -6.61 2.01
CA ARG A 33 -0.05 -6.80 3.40
C ARG A 33 -1.10 -5.76 3.79
N ARG A 34 -0.83 -4.48 3.50
CA ARG A 34 -1.74 -3.39 3.84
C ARG A 34 -3.07 -3.50 3.07
N PHE A 35 -3.01 -3.95 1.82
CA PHE A 35 -4.21 -4.26 1.04
C PHE A 35 -5.06 -5.34 1.70
N ASP A 36 -4.48 -6.47 2.06
CA ASP A 36 -5.20 -7.59 2.69
C ASP A 36 -5.86 -7.15 4.01
N GLU A 37 -5.14 -6.40 4.85
CA GLU A 37 -5.67 -5.84 6.09
C GLU A 37 -6.89 -4.93 5.84
N CYS A 38 -6.79 -4.02 4.85
CA CYS A 38 -7.88 -3.12 4.51
C CYS A 38 -9.09 -3.88 3.95
N LEU A 39 -8.88 -4.83 3.03
CA LEU A 39 -9.95 -5.63 2.45
C LEU A 39 -10.70 -6.42 3.51
N GLN A 40 -9.99 -7.04 4.45
CA GLN A 40 -10.59 -7.77 5.56
C GLN A 40 -11.41 -6.85 6.48
N ASN A 41 -10.97 -5.62 6.71
CA ASN A 41 -11.72 -4.63 7.49
C ASN A 41 -13.00 -4.20 6.78
N GLU A 42 -12.93 -3.88 5.49
CA GLU A 42 -14.10 -3.45 4.71
C GLU A 42 -15.10 -4.59 4.52
N LEU A 43 -14.66 -5.82 4.27
CA LEU A 43 -15.55 -6.99 4.25
C LEU A 43 -16.33 -7.14 5.56
N ARG A 44 -15.65 -7.06 6.71
CA ARG A 44 -16.31 -7.09 8.02
C ARG A 44 -17.30 -5.94 8.19
N ARG A 45 -16.99 -4.76 7.68
CA ARG A 45 -17.85 -3.59 7.78
C ARG A 45 -19.10 -3.74 6.91
N CYS A 46 -18.93 -4.06 5.63
CA CYS A 46 -20.01 -4.28 4.67
C CYS A 46 -20.96 -5.39 5.13
N MET A 47 -20.44 -6.48 5.71
CA MET A 47 -21.26 -7.53 6.31
C MET A 47 -22.14 -7.04 7.45
N ARG A 48 -21.62 -6.18 8.35
CA ARG A 48 -22.40 -5.62 9.45
C ARG A 48 -23.44 -4.61 8.98
N GLU A 49 -23.07 -3.78 8.01
CA GLU A 49 -23.92 -2.68 7.53
C GLU A 49 -24.85 -3.10 6.38
N LYS A 50 -24.74 -4.33 5.89
CA LYS A 50 -25.46 -4.86 4.71
C LYS A 50 -25.26 -4.00 3.45
N HIS A 51 -24.09 -3.41 3.31
CA HIS A 51 -23.71 -2.66 2.11
C HIS A 51 -23.00 -3.57 1.10
N PRO A 52 -23.26 -3.43 -0.21
CA PRO A 52 -22.44 -4.07 -1.23
C PRO A 52 -21.01 -3.53 -1.17
N LEU A 53 -20.03 -4.36 -1.53
CA LEU A 53 -18.63 -3.99 -1.66
C LEU A 53 -18.17 -4.28 -3.09
N SER A 54 -17.56 -3.29 -3.74
CA SER A 54 -16.93 -3.47 -5.07
C SER A 54 -15.40 -3.41 -4.98
N LEU A 55 -14.72 -4.26 -5.75
CA LEU A 55 -13.25 -4.33 -5.80
C LEU A 55 -12.76 -4.26 -7.25
N ILE A 56 -11.77 -3.39 -7.52
CA ILE A 56 -11.09 -3.30 -8.82
C ILE A 56 -9.63 -3.74 -8.63
N LEU A 57 -9.22 -4.76 -9.39
CA LEU A 57 -7.84 -5.25 -9.43
C LEU A 57 -7.26 -4.93 -10.81
N CYS A 58 -6.17 -4.15 -10.84
CA CYS A 58 -5.44 -3.83 -12.06
C CYS A 58 -4.05 -4.46 -12.00
N HIS A 59 -3.67 -5.15 -13.08
CA HIS A 59 -2.31 -5.62 -13.30
C HIS A 59 -1.72 -4.87 -14.50
N VAL A 60 -0.43 -4.51 -14.43
CA VAL A 60 0.26 -3.96 -15.60
C VAL A 60 0.91 -5.12 -16.33
N ASP A 61 0.34 -5.50 -17.46
CA ASP A 61 0.88 -6.57 -18.28
C ASP A 61 2.12 -6.10 -19.06
N SER A 62 2.95 -7.06 -19.45
CA SER A 62 4.19 -6.87 -20.24
C SER A 62 5.44 -6.33 -19.52
N PHE A 63 5.47 -6.33 -18.18
CA PHE A 63 6.69 -5.99 -17.43
C PHE A 63 7.89 -6.89 -17.78
N LYS A 64 7.63 -8.18 -18.04
CA LYS A 64 8.67 -9.14 -18.42
C LYS A 64 9.27 -8.82 -19.79
N ALA A 65 8.45 -8.67 -20.83
CA ALA A 65 8.92 -8.32 -22.16
C ALA A 65 9.67 -6.98 -22.19
N TYR A 66 9.23 -6.02 -21.38
CA TYR A 66 9.91 -4.74 -21.22
C TYR A 66 11.28 -4.88 -20.53
N ASN A 67 11.35 -5.64 -19.43
CA ASN A 67 12.61 -5.91 -18.73
C ASN A 67 13.59 -6.69 -19.60
N ASP A 68 13.08 -7.65 -20.37
CA ASP A 68 13.87 -8.47 -21.28
C ASP A 68 14.42 -7.62 -22.46
N THR A 69 13.75 -6.50 -22.81
CA THR A 69 14.16 -5.58 -23.90
C THR A 69 15.08 -4.44 -23.42
N TYR A 70 14.82 -3.86 -22.25
CA TYR A 70 15.47 -2.63 -21.78
C TYR A 70 16.31 -2.81 -20.51
N GLY A 71 16.40 -4.03 -19.99
CA GLY A 71 17.07 -4.36 -18.74
C GLY A 71 16.24 -4.04 -17.49
N HIS A 72 16.51 -4.75 -16.40
CA HIS A 72 15.76 -4.65 -15.13
C HIS A 72 15.67 -3.22 -14.57
N GLN A 73 16.75 -2.43 -14.69
CA GLN A 73 16.78 -1.04 -14.20
C GLN A 73 15.79 -0.11 -14.93
N ALA A 74 15.47 -0.41 -16.19
CA ALA A 74 14.47 0.35 -16.93
C ALA A 74 13.05 0.00 -16.48
N GLY A 75 12.81 -1.28 -16.13
CA GLY A 75 11.56 -1.78 -15.56
C GLY A 75 11.15 -1.07 -14.28
N ASP A 76 12.10 -0.93 -13.36
CA ASP A 76 11.86 -0.30 -12.07
C ASP A 76 11.38 1.15 -12.21
N LYS A 77 11.83 1.88 -13.24
CA LYS A 77 11.37 3.25 -13.52
C LYS A 77 9.92 3.33 -14.04
N ARG A 78 9.43 2.28 -14.73
CA ARG A 78 8.04 2.21 -15.26
C ARG A 78 7.02 1.74 -14.24
N ARG A 79 7.42 1.17 -13.11
CA ARG A 79 6.52 0.66 -12.05
C ARG A 79 5.88 1.75 -11.20
N LYS A 80 5.41 2.83 -11.83
CA LYS A 80 4.68 3.94 -11.19
C LYS A 80 3.16 3.88 -11.39
N SER A 81 2.64 2.81 -11.97
CA SER A 81 1.21 2.65 -12.19
C SER A 81 0.53 2.21 -10.88
N PRO A 82 -0.56 2.88 -10.47
CA PRO A 82 -1.22 2.56 -9.21
C PRO A 82 -1.79 1.14 -9.26
N LYS A 83 -1.42 0.32 -8.28
CA LYS A 83 -2.24 -0.82 -7.88
C LYS A 83 -3.29 -0.30 -6.89
N LEU A 84 -4.53 -0.36 -7.36
CA LEU A 84 -5.79 -0.21 -6.63
C LEU A 84 -6.44 1.19 -6.62
N LEU A 85 -7.62 1.23 -7.25
CA LEU A 85 -8.69 2.19 -7.01
C LEU A 85 -9.77 1.43 -6.23
N LEU A 86 -10.06 1.84 -4.98
CA LEU A 86 -11.16 1.27 -4.21
C LEU A 86 -12.23 2.36 -4.02
N ARG A 87 -13.35 2.21 -4.74
CA ARG A 87 -14.60 2.93 -4.51
C ARG A 87 -15.75 2.23 -5.24
N VAL A 88 -16.57 1.46 -4.51
CA VAL A 88 -17.97 1.77 -4.13
C VAL A 88 -18.30 0.90 -2.92
#